data_AF-A0A971EZR7-F1
#
_entry.id   AF-A0A971EZR7-F1
#
_cell.length_a   1.000
_cell.length_b   1.000
_cell.length_c   1.000
_cell.angle_alpha   90.00
_cell.angle_beta   90.00
_cell.angle_gamma   90.00
#
_symmetry.space_group_name_H-M   'P 1'
#
loop_
_entity.id
_entity.type
_entity.pdbx_description
1 polymer ?
#
loop_
_entity_poly.entity_id
_entity_poly.type
_entity_poly.pdbx_seq_one_letter_code
_entity_poly.pdbx_strand_id
1 'polypeptide(L)'
;MLKTVLTVTYYLLYAISFLVFIRAIASFFGSARFSKYYEILVRLTEPFLSPLRNLISWLTKGRPMMFDFSFIALYIIIMILQRIIMTIQAGL
;
A
#
# COMPACT_ATOMS: atom_id res chain seq x y z
N MET A 1 5.27 -26.27 6.30
CA MET A 1 5.78 -24.98 6.85
C MET A 1 5.82 -23.88 5.79
N LEU A 2 6.50 -24.08 4.65
CA LEU A 2 6.59 -23.07 3.58
C LEU A 2 5.22 -22.58 3.07
N LYS A 3 4.26 -23.48 2.79
CA LYS A 3 2.90 -23.11 2.38
C LYS A 3 2.21 -22.17 3.39
N THR A 4 2.33 -22.46 4.68
CA THR A 4 1.77 -21.63 5.76
C THR A 4 2.38 -20.23 5.78
N VAL A 5 3.70 -20.12 5.66
CA VAL A 5 4.40 -18.82 5.60
C VAL A 5 3.91 -18.01 4.41
N LEU A 6 3.81 -18.63 3.23
CA LEU A 6 3.30 -17.97 2.02
C LEU A 6 1.86 -17.48 2.19
N THR A 7 0.99 -18.28 2.81
CA THR A 7 -0.39 -17.89 3.11
C THR A 7 -0.46 -16.71 4.08
N VAL A 8 0.33 -16.72 5.16
CA VAL A 8 0.37 -15.60 6.11
C VAL A 8 0.84 -14.33 5.41
N THR A 9 1.92 -14.40 4.62
CA THR A 9 2.42 -13.25 3.84
C THR A 9 1.37 -12.72 2.88
N TYR A 10 0.63 -13.60 2.19
CA TYR A 10 -0.45 -13.22 1.28
C TYR A 10 -1.52 -12.36 1.99
N TYR A 11 -1.97 -12.79 3.16
CA TYR A 11 -2.98 -12.06 3.93
C TYR A 11 -2.45 -10.78 4.57
N LEU A 12 -1.17 -10.72 4.96
CA LEU A 12 -0.54 -9.47 5.40
C LEU A 12 -0.50 -8.43 4.28
N LEU A 13 -0.12 -8.85 3.07
CA LEU A 13 -0.16 -7.98 1.88
C LEU A 13 -1.59 -7.51 1.57
N TYR A 14 -2.58 -8.40 1.72
CA TYR A 14 -3.99 -8.05 1.55
C TYR A 14 -4.43 -7.00 2.58
N ALA A 15 -4.07 -7.17 3.86
CA ALA A 15 -4.38 -6.21 4.91
C ALA A 15 -3.74 -4.83 4.66
N ILE A 16 -2.48 -4.78 4.21
CA ILE A 16 -1.81 -3.52 3.85
C ILE A 16 -2.55 -2.84 2.70
N SER A 17 -2.89 -3.59 1.64
CA SER A 17 -3.65 -3.07 0.50
C SER A 17 -4.99 -2.47 0.93
N PHE A 18 -5.70 -3.15 1.84
CA PHE A 18 -6.96 -2.67 2.38
C PHE A 18 -6.81 -1.39 3.22
N LEU A 19 -5.78 -1.29 4.07
CA LEU A 19 -5.50 -0.06 4.82
C LEU A 19 -5.17 1.12 3.90
N VAL A 20 -4.38 0.87 2.86
CA VAL A 20 -4.01 1.87 1.84
C VAL A 20 -5.25 2.35 1.09
N PHE A 21 -6.16 1.43 0.76
CA PHE A 21 -7.44 1.75 0.13
C PHE A 21 -8.33 2.61 1.03
N ILE A 22 -8.48 2.24 2.32
CA ILE A 22 -9.20 3.07 3.30
C ILE A 22 -8.56 4.45 3.39
N ARG A 23 -7.22 4.55 3.42
CA ARG A 23 -6.52 5.84 3.51
C ARG A 23 -6.77 6.72 2.29
N ALA A 24 -6.73 6.13 1.10
CA ALA A 24 -7.00 6.83 -0.15
C ALA A 24 -8.41 7.42 -0.12
N ILE A 25 -9.43 6.64 0.26
CA ILE A 25 -10.82 7.12 0.40
C ILE A 25 -10.93 8.18 1.50
N ALA A 26 -10.41 7.90 2.69
CA ALA A 26 -10.46 8.82 3.83
C ALA A 26 -9.79 10.17 3.53
N SER A 27 -8.79 10.20 2.65
CA SER A 27 -8.14 11.44 2.24
C SER A 27 -9.08 12.43 1.55
N PHE A 28 -10.16 11.97 0.91
CA PHE A 28 -11.17 12.85 0.30
C PHE A 28 -12.10 13.51 1.32
N PHE A 29 -12.23 12.94 2.53
CA PHE A 29 -13.08 13.48 3.58
C PHE A 29 -12.28 14.42 4.48
N GLY A 30 -12.42 15.73 4.29
CA GLY A 30 -11.64 16.75 5.01
C GLY A 30 -11.73 16.65 6.55
N SER A 31 -12.89 16.28 7.10
CA SER A 31 -13.09 16.08 8.54
C SER A 31 -12.37 14.85 9.10
N ALA A 32 -12.20 13.79 8.29
CA ALA A 32 -11.55 12.56 8.72
C ALA A 32 -10.05 12.78 9.00
N ARG A 33 -9.40 13.72 8.29
CA ARG A 33 -7.96 14.00 8.39
C ARG A 33 -7.49 14.44 9.78
N PHE A 34 -8.39 14.98 10.60
CA PHE A 34 -8.08 15.45 11.96
C PHE A 34 -8.41 14.42 13.05
N SER A 35 -8.92 13.24 12.67
CA SER A 35 -9.27 12.19 13.61
C SER A 35 -8.03 11.37 14.03
N LYS A 36 -8.03 10.90 15.28
CA LYS A 36 -7.00 9.96 15.78
C LYS A 36 -6.94 8.68 14.94
N TYR A 37 -8.07 8.23 14.40
CA TYR A 37 -8.14 7.04 13.54
C TYR A 37 -7.40 7.24 12.23
N TYR A 38 -7.53 8.43 11.61
CA TYR A 38 -6.77 8.75 10.41
C TYR A 38 -5.26 8.83 10.68
N GLU A 39 -4.86 9.38 11.83
CA GLU A 39 -3.44 9.41 12.21
C GLU A 39 -2.85 7.99 12.35
N ILE A 40 -3.58 7.06 12.99
CA ILE A 40 -3.18 5.64 13.06
C ILE A 40 -3.05 5.06 11.66
N LEU A 41 -4.02 5.31 10.79
CA LEU A 41 -4.01 4.83 9.42
C LEU A 41 -2.81 5.36 8.62
N VAL A 42 -2.46 6.64 8.80
CA VAL A 42 -1.25 7.23 8.23
C VAL A 42 -0.02 6.51 8.77
N ARG A 43 0.13 6.37 10.09
CA ARG A 43 1.30 5.71 10.70
C ARG A 43 1.51 4.27 10.22
N LEU A 44 0.42 3.51 10.00
CA LEU A 44 0.49 2.13 9.51
C LEU A 44 0.86 2.04 8.02
N THR A 45 0.44 3.00 7.21
CA THR A 45 0.60 2.92 5.74
C THR A 45 1.78 3.73 5.21
N GLU A 46 2.22 4.77 5.94
CA GLU A 46 3.29 5.67 5.50
C GLU A 46 4.64 4.98 5.26
N PRO A 47 5.08 4.00 6.07
CA PRO A 47 6.34 3.29 5.80
C PRO A 47 6.38 2.63 4.42
N PHE A 48 5.23 2.27 3.84
CA PHE A 48 5.11 1.68 2.50
C PHE A 48 4.93 2.73 1.40
N LEU A 49 4.20 3.82 1.70
CA LEU A 49 3.89 4.87 0.73
C LEU A 49 5.05 5.87 0.55
N SER A 50 5.79 6.18 1.62
CA SER A 50 6.91 7.14 1.58
C SER A 50 8.01 6.77 0.58
N PRO A 51 8.51 5.51 0.54
CA PRO A 51 9.51 5.11 -0.46
C PRO A 51 9.01 5.28 -1.89
N LEU A 52 7.75 4.94 -2.15
CA LEU A 52 7.13 5.08 -3.46
C LEU A 52 6.94 6.56 -3.83
N ARG A 53 6.53 7.39 -2.87
CA ARG A 53 6.40 8.83 -3.09
C ARG A 53 7.76 9.46 -3.41
N ASN A 54 8.82 9.05 -2.72
CA ASN A 54 10.18 9.50 -2.99
C ASN A 54 10.65 9.08 -4.39
N LEU A 55 10.36 7.83 -4.79
CA LEU A 55 10.65 7.34 -6.14
C LEU A 55 9.92 8.16 -7.22
N ILE A 56 8.62 8.39 -7.04
CA ILE A 56 7.83 9.16 -8.01
C ILE A 56 8.30 10.62 -8.06
N SER A 57 8.59 11.24 -6.91
CA SER A 57 9.17 12.59 -6.85
C SER A 57 10.50 12.68 -7.58
N TRP A 58 11.35 11.66 -7.45
CA TRP A 58 12.61 11.58 -8.20
C TRP A 58 12.34 11.50 -9.72
N LEU A 59 11.40 10.65 -10.15
CA LEU A 59 11.01 10.52 -11.57
C LEU A 59 10.42 11.81 -12.15
N THR A 60 9.66 12.57 -11.35
CA THR A 60 9.06 13.85 -11.79
C THR A 60 9.98 15.05 -11.63
N LYS A 61 11.25 14.84 -11.21
CA LYS A 61 12.22 15.92 -10.90
C LYS A 61 11.67 16.91 -9.86
N GLY A 62 10.93 16.41 -8.86
CA GLY A 62 10.36 17.20 -7.78
C GLY A 62 9.17 18.08 -8.17
N ARG A 63 8.61 17.90 -9.38
CA ARG A 63 7.40 18.64 -9.78
C ARG A 63 6.24 18.23 -8.86
N PRO A 64 5.49 19.20 -8.29
CA PRO A 64 4.35 18.91 -7.45
C PRO A 64 3.29 18.17 -8.28
N MET A 65 2.75 17.09 -7.73
CA MET A 65 1.65 16.35 -8.34
C MET A 65 0.36 16.68 -7.59
N MET A 66 -0.73 16.84 -8.35
CA MET A 66 -2.06 17.06 -7.79
C MET A 66 -2.60 15.81 -7.08
N PHE A 67 -2.21 14.62 -7.54
CA PHE A 67 -2.65 13.33 -7.00
C PHE A 67 -1.47 12.55 -6.43
N ASP A 68 -1.70 11.88 -5.30
CA ASP A 68 -0.72 10.97 -4.72
C ASP A 68 -0.78 9.60 -5.41
N PHE A 69 -0.03 9.44 -6.48
CA PHE A 69 0.06 8.18 -7.23
C PHE A 69 0.72 7.04 -6.44
N SER A 70 1.31 7.31 -5.27
CA SER A 70 1.91 6.26 -4.44
C SER A 70 0.88 5.22 -3.97
N PHE A 71 -0.38 5.61 -3.75
CA PHE A 71 -1.47 4.68 -3.41
C PHE A 71 -1.67 3.63 -4.50
N ILE A 72 -1.74 4.06 -5.76
CA ILE A 72 -1.94 3.18 -6.92
C ILE A 72 -0.69 2.32 -7.14
N ALA A 73 0.50 2.92 -7.05
CA ALA A 73 1.74 2.20 -7.19
C ALA A 73 1.87 1.07 -6.15
N LEU A 74 1.54 1.34 -4.88
CA LEU A 74 1.58 0.33 -3.82
C LEU A 74 0.57 -0.80 -4.08
N TYR A 75 -0.64 -0.46 -4.53
CA TYR A 75 -1.65 -1.45 -4.88
C TYR A 75 -1.18 -2.40 -5.98
N ILE A 76 -0.57 -1.85 -7.05
CA ILE A 76 -0.03 -2.63 -8.16
C ILE A 76 1.11 -3.56 -7.68
N ILE A 77 2.03 -3.05 -6.86
CA ILE A 77 3.13 -3.84 -6.30
C ILE A 77 2.58 -5.02 -5.49
N ILE A 78 1.59 -4.76 -4.62
CA ILE A 78 0.96 -5.80 -3.81
C ILE A 78 0.29 -6.86 -4.71
N MET A 79 -0.44 -6.45 -5.76
CA MET A 79 -1.05 -7.38 -6.70
C MET A 79 -0.02 -8.31 -7.36
N ILE A 80 1.12 -7.76 -7.79
CA ILE A 80 2.21 -8.53 -8.39
C ILE A 80 2.79 -9.53 -7.38
N LEU A 81 3.09 -9.07 -6.16
CA LEU A 81 3.62 -9.94 -5.10
C LEU A 81 2.64 -11.07 -4.75
N GLN A 82 1.36 -10.76 -4.62
CA GLN A 82 0.32 -11.75 -4.37
C GLN A 82 0.21 -12.77 -5.51
N ARG A 83 0.30 -12.33 -6.77
CA ARG A 83 0.32 -13.22 -7.94
C ARG A 83 1.53 -14.15 -7.91
N ILE A 84 2.71 -13.64 -7.56
CA ILE A 84 3.94 -14.45 -7.41
C ILE A 84 3.74 -15.50 -6.31
N ILE A 85 3.20 -15.12 -5.15
CA ILE A 85 2.93 -16.05 -4.05
C ILE A 85 2.00 -17.17 -4.51
N MET A 86 0.90 -16.85 -5.21
CA MET A 86 -0.03 -17.86 -5.72
C MET A 86 0.65 -18.81 -6.71
N THR A 87 1.48 -18.29 -7.63
CA THR A 87 2.23 -19.11 -8.59
C THR A 87 3.18 -20.08 -7.88
N ILE A 88 3.89 -19.61 -6.84
CA ILE A 88 4.77 -20.47 -6.04
C ILE A 88 3.94 -21.53 -5.30
N GLN A 89 2.81 -21.15 -4.69
CA GLN A 89 1.94 -22.09 -3.98
C GLN A 89 1.36 -23.18 -4.89
N ALA A 90 1.06 -22.86 -6.15
CA ALA A 90 0.57 -23.83 -7.13
C ALA A 90 1.63 -24.85 -7.55
N GLY A 91 2.93 -24.52 -7.42
CA GLY A 91 4.05 -25.42 -7.72
C GLY A 91 4.57 -26.23 -6.52
N LEU A 92 4.03 -25.99 -5.31
CA LEU A 92 4.37 -26.69 -4.06
C LEU A 92 3.31 -27.74 -3.70
#